data_AF-A0A355H4E3-F1
#
_entry.id   AF-A0A355H4E3-F1
#
_cell.length_a   1.000
_cell.length_b   1.000
_cell.length_c   1.000
_cell.angle_alpha   90.00
_cell.angle_beta   90.00
_cell.angle_gamma   90.00
#
_symmetry.space_group_name_H-M   'P 1'
#
loop_
_entity.id
_entity.type
_entity.pdbx_description
1 polymer ?
#
loop_
_entity_poly.entity_id
_entity_poly.type
_entity_poly.pdbx_seq_one_letter_code
_entity_poly.pdbx_strand_id
1 'polypeptide(L)'
;MKKVMMSLAAVLVIYTSAFAGQTQLRVKVSPVPPNLSAQAAFTEMSGNKILDADETGKLLLTLQNRGKGDAFDVRAEIKATGKTDGLTFNRDVLIGTIPAGQTVKKEITLTASEEIPTANITLSVDIKEANGFDPDPMKVSFKTKAFEPPKLVVADMRINDQNGNSRVEPMEMVEMIVRVQNTGHGDARLVSADVRVGQNVFLAGDAQTHFDLGGIPSGQHRDFKFMFYTNNRIAGGEKIPVTVKLHEARPKYNAQKDLALTMNAAQRRTQEFVVQADEGPQKAPIALASGLSVDVDTNIPEGQKAGRFDVAVIIGNRNYVASGSPDVEFAKRDALVMKEYLVRTMGYDPTNILYAEDAALSRFNEFFGSERSHKGKLFRYVKPGVSKVFVYYVGHGAPDLETQEAYFVPVDANPQDLKSNGYRLQTFYDNLSKIPAK
;
A
#
# COMPACT_ATOMS: atom_id res chain seq x y z
N MET A 1 25.58 69.74 117.04
CA MET A 1 26.58 70.82 116.88
C MET A 1 27.48 70.52 115.69
N LYS A 2 27.84 71.57 114.94
CA LYS A 2 28.81 71.69 113.83
C LYS A 2 28.42 71.18 112.43
N LYS A 3 28.24 72.16 111.54
CA LYS A 3 28.32 72.11 110.06
C LYS A 3 29.77 71.86 109.61
N VAL A 4 29.99 71.38 108.38
CA VAL A 4 30.69 72.10 107.27
C VAL A 4 30.88 71.21 106.01
N MET A 5 30.58 71.84 104.84
CA MET A 5 30.96 71.64 103.42
C MET A 5 30.85 70.27 102.72
N MET A 6 30.07 70.15 101.63
CA MET A 6 30.26 70.61 100.22
C MET A 6 31.16 69.64 99.44
N SER A 7 30.68 69.02 98.35
CA SER A 7 31.05 69.45 96.99
C SER A 7 30.10 68.88 95.93
N LEU A 8 29.67 69.76 95.03
CA LEU A 8 28.81 69.53 93.87
C LEU A 8 29.72 69.36 92.64
N ALA A 9 29.59 68.25 91.90
CA ALA A 9 30.25 68.07 90.60
C ALA A 9 29.18 68.06 89.50
N ALA A 10 29.13 69.14 88.73
CA ALA A 10 28.28 69.26 87.55
C ALA A 10 29.00 68.70 86.33
N VAL A 11 28.38 67.72 85.65
CA VAL A 11 28.89 67.11 84.41
C VAL A 11 28.45 67.98 83.22
N LEU A 12 29.41 68.48 82.47
CA LEU A 12 29.23 69.22 81.23
C LEU A 12 29.09 68.23 80.06
N VAL A 13 27.90 68.11 79.48
CA VAL A 13 27.66 67.32 78.26
C VAL A 13 27.78 68.25 77.05
N ILE A 14 28.83 68.06 76.26
CA ILE A 14 29.10 68.81 75.03
C ILE A 14 28.37 68.10 73.89
N TYR A 15 27.36 68.74 73.32
CA TYR A 15 26.69 68.26 72.10
C TYR A 15 27.58 68.52 70.88
N THR A 16 28.07 67.46 70.24
CA THR A 16 28.63 67.52 68.90
C THR A 16 27.51 67.29 67.88
N SER A 17 27.08 68.35 67.20
CA SER A 17 26.18 68.25 66.06
C SER A 17 26.92 67.63 64.87
N ALA A 18 26.70 66.34 64.64
CA ALA A 18 27.13 65.66 63.42
C ALA A 18 26.29 66.16 62.24
N PHE A 19 26.92 66.93 61.34
CA PHE A 19 26.33 67.25 60.04
C PHE A 19 26.30 65.99 59.17
N ALA A 20 25.12 65.38 59.06
CA ALA A 20 24.85 64.39 58.02
C ALA A 20 24.76 65.14 56.68
N GLY A 21 25.87 65.16 55.92
CA GLY A 21 25.85 65.61 54.54
C GLY A 21 24.86 64.75 53.76
N GLN A 22 23.78 65.34 53.25
CA GLN A 22 22.92 64.71 52.26
C GLN A 22 23.69 64.58 50.95
N THR A 23 24.50 63.52 50.83
CA THR A 23 24.97 63.05 49.53
C THR A 23 23.79 62.44 48.80
N GLN A 24 23.04 63.25 48.07
CA GLN A 24 22.17 62.73 47.01
C GLN A 24 23.07 62.11 45.95
N LEU A 25 23.11 60.78 45.91
CA LEU A 25 23.68 60.03 44.80
C LEU A 25 22.80 60.30 43.57
N ARG A 26 23.09 61.38 42.84
CA ARG A 26 22.54 61.62 41.50
C ARG A 26 23.26 60.71 40.53
N VAL A 27 22.89 59.43 40.51
CA VAL A 27 23.23 58.57 39.38
C VAL A 27 22.43 59.10 38.19
N LYS A 28 23.08 59.84 37.28
CA LYS A 28 22.55 60.06 35.93
C LYS A 28 22.57 58.72 35.19
N VAL A 29 21.62 57.84 35.48
CA VAL A 29 21.30 56.76 34.55
C VAL A 29 20.50 57.42 33.44
N SER A 30 21.17 57.79 32.35
CA SER A 30 20.44 58.21 31.16
C SER A 30 19.78 56.94 30.61
N PRO A 31 18.44 56.85 30.53
CA PRO A 31 17.80 55.69 29.93
C PRO A 31 18.28 55.61 28.48
N VAL A 32 18.94 54.52 28.16
CA VAL A 32 19.41 54.22 26.80
C VAL A 32 18.35 53.37 26.13
N PRO A 33 17.94 53.68 24.89
CA PRO A 33 16.86 52.94 24.25
C PRO A 33 17.34 51.54 23.81
N PRO A 34 16.44 50.54 23.78
CA PRO A 34 16.66 49.32 23.02
C PRO A 34 16.62 49.62 21.51
N ASN A 35 17.13 48.69 20.71
CA ASN A 35 16.99 48.72 19.25
C ASN A 35 16.70 47.29 18.79
N LEU A 36 15.42 46.99 18.63
CA LEU A 36 14.97 45.66 18.27
C LEU A 36 15.06 45.46 16.75
N SER A 37 15.55 44.28 16.39
CA SER A 37 15.41 43.72 15.05
C SER A 37 14.84 42.32 15.18
N ALA A 38 13.98 41.93 14.27
CA ALA A 38 13.29 40.65 14.38
C ALA A 38 13.21 39.94 13.03
N GLN A 39 13.25 38.61 13.07
CA GLN A 39 13.12 37.73 11.93
C GLN A 39 12.19 36.57 12.28
N ALA A 40 11.49 36.05 11.28
CA ALA A 40 10.64 34.89 11.45
C ALA A 40 10.95 33.82 10.40
N ALA A 41 10.90 32.57 10.82
CA ALA A 41 11.03 31.41 9.96
C ALA A 41 9.88 30.43 10.24
N PHE A 42 9.32 29.86 9.17
CA PHE A 42 8.37 28.77 9.26
C PHE A 42 9.07 27.44 9.02
N THR A 43 8.78 26.45 9.86
CA THR A 43 9.22 25.06 9.69
C THR A 43 8.06 24.11 9.97
N GLU A 44 8.08 22.92 9.39
CA GLU A 44 7.08 21.87 9.58
C GLU A 44 7.77 20.50 9.73
N MET A 45 7.01 19.44 10.02
CA MET A 45 7.58 18.14 10.42
C MET A 45 7.98 17.27 9.23
N SER A 46 7.26 17.39 8.11
CA SER A 46 7.47 16.62 6.89
C SER A 46 8.65 17.10 6.03
N GLY A 47 9.10 18.35 6.20
CA GLY A 47 10.21 18.97 5.47
C GLY A 47 9.86 19.52 4.07
N ASN A 48 8.59 19.52 3.67
CA ASN A 48 8.12 19.93 2.35
C ASN A 48 7.78 21.46 2.23
N LYS A 49 7.92 22.24 3.32
CA LYS A 49 7.56 23.67 3.43
C LYS A 49 6.06 23.98 3.22
N ILE A 50 5.20 22.99 3.38
CA ILE A 50 3.74 23.07 3.27
C ILE A 50 3.19 22.55 4.60
N LEU A 51 2.23 23.26 5.20
CA LEU A 51 1.54 22.74 6.38
C LEU A 51 0.42 21.82 5.92
N ASP A 52 0.64 20.51 5.99
CA ASP A 52 -0.35 19.50 5.63
C ASP A 52 -1.44 19.40 6.69
N ALA A 53 -2.62 18.90 6.31
CA ALA A 53 -3.68 18.57 7.25
C ALA A 53 -3.21 17.50 8.25
N ASP A 54 -3.65 17.61 9.51
CA ASP A 54 -3.17 16.82 10.66
C ASP A 54 -1.68 17.03 10.99
N GLU A 55 -1.04 18.06 10.45
CA GLU A 55 0.36 18.38 10.73
C GLU A 55 0.51 19.56 11.70
N THR A 56 1.65 19.59 12.40
CA THR A 56 2.09 20.72 13.21
C THR A 56 3.30 21.40 12.59
N GLY A 57 3.24 22.72 12.50
CA GLY A 57 4.35 23.59 12.13
C GLY A 57 4.84 24.43 13.30
N LYS A 58 5.96 25.13 13.10
CA LYS A 58 6.52 26.09 14.03
C LYS A 58 6.80 27.40 13.31
N LEU A 59 6.41 28.49 13.95
CA LEU A 59 6.88 29.82 13.64
C LEU A 59 7.98 30.17 14.66
N LEU A 60 9.23 30.21 14.19
CA LEU A 60 10.38 30.59 14.99
C LEU A 60 10.64 32.09 14.83
N LEU A 61 10.39 32.86 15.88
CA LEU A 61 10.75 34.26 15.98
C LEU A 61 12.16 34.39 16.57
N THR A 62 13.04 35.14 15.91
CA THR A 62 14.37 35.50 16.41
C THR A 62 14.43 37.01 16.57
N LEU A 63 14.52 37.48 17.81
CA LEU A 63 14.60 38.89 18.15
C LEU A 63 15.98 39.22 18.69
N GLN A 64 16.61 40.26 18.17
CA GLN A 64 17.91 40.75 18.60
C GLN A 64 17.79 42.20 19.04
N ASN A 65 18.24 42.49 20.26
CA ASN A 65 18.37 43.85 20.77
C ASN A 65 19.79 44.35 20.53
N ARG A 66 19.98 45.27 19.58
CA ARG A 66 21.26 45.94 19.28
C ARG A 66 21.42 47.27 20.00
N GLY A 67 20.44 47.65 20.82
CA GLY A 67 20.45 48.85 21.62
C GLY A 67 21.33 48.71 22.84
N LYS A 68 21.47 49.82 23.57
CA LYS A 68 22.24 49.87 24.83
C LYS A 68 21.37 49.65 26.06
N GLY A 69 20.04 49.71 25.92
CA GLY A 69 19.09 49.39 26.98
C GLY A 69 18.30 48.12 26.71
N ASP A 70 17.69 47.59 27.76
CA ASP A 70 16.82 46.41 27.70
C ASP A 70 15.47 46.77 27.07
N ALA A 71 14.89 45.84 26.31
CA ALA A 71 13.52 45.94 25.81
C ALA A 71 12.57 45.22 26.75
N PHE A 72 11.52 45.88 27.23
CA PHE A 72 10.63 45.34 28.26
C PHE A 72 9.25 44.95 27.70
N ASP A 73 8.63 43.96 28.34
CA ASP A 73 7.31 43.40 28.00
C ASP A 73 7.11 43.18 26.50
N VAL A 74 8.10 42.60 25.84
CA VAL A 74 8.02 42.37 24.40
C VAL A 74 6.95 41.30 24.11
N ARG A 75 5.99 41.62 23.24
CA ARG A 75 4.89 40.75 22.82
C ARG A 75 4.82 40.67 21.31
N ALA A 76 4.43 39.51 20.79
CA ALA A 76 4.14 39.33 19.38
C ALA A 76 2.64 39.17 19.16
N GLU A 77 2.06 40.04 18.34
CA GLU A 77 0.69 39.96 17.85
C GLU A 77 0.67 39.39 16.43
N ILE A 78 -0.12 38.34 16.22
CA ILE A 78 -0.08 37.54 14.99
C ILE A 78 -1.47 37.47 14.37
N LYS A 79 -1.56 37.93 13.13
CA LYS A 79 -2.80 37.91 12.33
C LYS A 79 -2.59 37.07 11.08
N ALA A 80 -3.48 36.12 10.84
CA ALA A 80 -3.48 35.31 9.62
C ALA A 80 -4.44 35.92 8.58
N THR A 81 -4.02 35.91 7.32
CA THR A 81 -4.85 36.25 6.16
C THR A 81 -4.83 35.11 5.16
N GLY A 82 -5.98 34.84 4.53
CA GLY A 82 -6.21 33.69 3.64
C GLY A 82 -7.32 32.79 4.17
N LYS A 83 -7.51 31.61 3.55
CA LYS A 83 -8.46 30.60 4.03
C LYS A 83 -7.83 29.83 5.19
N THR A 84 -8.19 30.20 6.42
CA THR A 84 -7.53 29.75 7.66
C THR A 84 -8.37 28.77 8.46
N ASP A 85 -9.46 28.25 7.88
CA ASP A 85 -10.30 27.22 8.50
C ASP A 85 -9.40 26.06 8.95
N GLY A 86 -9.55 25.60 10.19
CA GLY A 86 -8.72 24.53 10.74
C GLY A 86 -7.27 24.90 11.13
N LEU A 87 -6.83 26.15 10.96
CA LEU A 87 -5.51 26.62 11.43
C LEU A 87 -5.59 27.22 12.83
N THR A 88 -4.88 26.63 13.80
CA THR A 88 -4.87 27.09 15.20
C THR A 88 -3.46 27.43 15.68
N PHE A 89 -3.31 28.60 16.32
CA PHE A 89 -2.07 29.10 16.91
C PHE A 89 -2.35 30.23 17.91
N ASN A 90 -1.36 30.56 18.76
CA ASN A 90 -1.45 31.67 19.71
C ASN A 90 -1.28 33.02 19.00
N ARG A 91 -2.30 33.88 19.09
CA ARG A 91 -2.32 35.19 18.43
C ARG A 91 -1.59 36.29 19.20
N ASP A 92 -1.47 36.16 20.52
CA ASP A 92 -0.70 37.04 21.40
C ASP A 92 0.30 36.17 22.15
N VAL A 93 1.59 36.48 21.98
CA VAL A 93 2.69 35.69 22.54
C VAL A 93 3.62 36.58 23.33
N LEU A 94 3.67 36.37 24.65
CA LEU A 94 4.66 37.01 25.52
C LEU A 94 6.06 36.46 25.26
N ILE A 95 6.97 37.35 24.86
CA ILE A 95 8.41 37.10 24.70
C ILE A 95 9.14 37.50 25.98
N GLY A 96 8.72 38.60 26.62
CA GLY A 96 9.28 39.09 27.88
C GLY A 96 10.40 40.12 27.65
N THR A 97 11.39 40.16 28.53
CA THR A 97 12.50 41.12 28.42
C THR A 97 13.60 40.61 27.49
N ILE A 98 14.10 41.48 26.61
CA ILE A 98 15.26 41.20 25.76
C ILE A 98 16.40 42.13 26.17
N PRO A 99 17.40 41.62 26.92
CA PRO A 99 18.49 42.45 27.41
C PRO A 99 19.32 43.09 26.29
N ALA A 100 19.98 44.20 26.59
CA ALA A 100 20.87 44.88 25.65
C ALA A 100 21.93 43.92 25.06
N GLY A 101 22.10 43.92 23.74
CA GLY A 101 23.04 43.07 23.02
C GLY A 101 22.62 41.60 22.87
N GLN A 102 21.52 41.16 23.49
CA GLN A 102 21.10 39.76 23.50
C GLN A 102 20.19 39.41 22.32
N THR A 103 20.10 38.10 22.06
CA THR A 103 19.17 37.50 21.09
C THR A 103 18.28 36.49 21.79
N VAL A 104 16.97 36.60 21.58
CA VAL A 104 15.97 35.68 22.09
C VAL A 104 15.28 34.98 20.94
N LYS A 105 15.05 33.67 21.09
CA LYS A 105 14.28 32.85 20.14
C LYS A 105 12.99 32.41 20.81
N LYS A 106 11.86 32.56 20.10
CA LYS A 106 10.54 32.12 20.56
C LYS A 106 9.90 31.23 19.52
N GLU A 107 9.52 30.02 19.92
CA GLU A 107 8.78 29.08 19.07
C GLU A 107 7.28 29.22 19.33
N ILE A 108 6.50 29.24 18.26
CA ILE A 108 5.05 29.29 18.29
C ILE A 108 4.53 28.12 17.47
N THR A 109 3.80 27.22 18.10
CA THR A 109 3.22 26.05 17.43
C THR A 109 2.03 26.48 16.57
N LEU A 110 2.06 26.06 15.31
CA LEU A 110 0.95 26.13 14.36
C LEU A 110 0.37 24.72 14.22
N THR A 111 -0.94 24.57 14.31
CA THR A 111 -1.62 23.27 14.15
C THR A 111 -2.63 23.37 13.02
N ALA A 112 -2.58 22.44 12.08
CA ALA A 112 -3.56 22.33 11.00
C ALA A 112 -4.43 21.09 11.24
N SER A 113 -5.73 21.30 11.42
CA SER A 113 -6.69 20.21 11.51
C SER A 113 -6.98 19.59 10.13
N GLU A 114 -7.72 18.48 10.12
CA GLU A 114 -8.24 17.84 8.90
C GLU A 114 -9.04 18.79 8.00
N GLU A 115 -9.62 19.86 8.55
CA GLU A 115 -10.44 20.84 7.82
C GLU A 115 -9.63 21.90 7.07
N ILE A 116 -8.30 21.94 7.25
CA ILE A 116 -7.45 22.94 6.60
C ILE A 116 -7.64 22.88 5.06
N PRO A 117 -7.92 24.00 4.38
CA PRO A 117 -8.00 24.00 2.93
C PRO A 117 -6.62 24.14 2.29
N THR A 118 -6.47 23.71 1.04
CA THR A 118 -5.28 24.04 0.25
C THR A 118 -5.30 25.52 -0.10
N ALA A 119 -4.37 26.30 0.47
CA ALA A 119 -4.34 27.74 0.31
C ALA A 119 -2.93 28.32 0.51
N ASN A 120 -2.73 29.57 0.10
CA ASN A 120 -1.59 30.37 0.57
C ASN A 120 -2.05 31.14 1.82
N ILE A 121 -1.30 31.00 2.91
CA ILE A 121 -1.54 31.71 4.16
C ILE A 121 -0.41 32.70 4.37
N THR A 122 -0.77 33.90 4.84
CA THR A 122 0.20 34.90 5.29
C THR A 122 -0.06 35.24 6.76
N LEU A 123 0.96 35.06 7.60
CA LEU A 123 0.98 35.54 8.97
C LEU A 123 1.66 36.90 8.99
N SER A 124 0.94 37.92 9.42
CA SER A 124 1.50 39.23 9.78
C SER A 124 1.85 39.20 11.26
N VAL A 125 3.12 39.48 11.58
CA VAL A 125 3.65 39.50 12.94
C VAL A 125 4.03 40.94 13.27
N ASP A 126 3.35 41.52 14.24
CA ASP A 126 3.65 42.82 14.82
C ASP A 126 4.24 42.61 16.22
N ILE A 127 5.36 43.26 16.53
CA ILE A 127 6.07 43.09 17.81
C ILE A 127 5.96 44.39 18.57
N LYS A 128 5.40 44.33 19.78
CA LYS A 128 5.22 45.48 20.66
C LYS A 128 6.19 45.43 21.82
N GLU A 129 6.90 46.53 22.04
CA GLU A 129 7.70 46.78 23.25
C GLU A 129 7.00 47.82 24.12
N ALA A 130 7.16 47.73 25.45
CA ALA A 130 6.42 48.54 26.42
C ALA A 130 6.49 50.07 26.20
N ASN A 131 7.59 50.58 25.63
CA ASN A 131 7.83 52.00 25.40
C ASN A 131 7.73 52.38 23.91
N GLY A 132 7.28 51.46 23.05
CA GLY A 132 7.08 51.69 21.62
C GLY A 132 8.35 51.63 20.77
N PHE A 133 9.43 51.01 21.26
CA PHE A 133 10.62 50.70 20.46
C PHE A 133 10.44 49.44 19.61
N ASP A 134 9.33 49.41 18.87
CA ASP A 134 8.89 48.29 18.05
C ASP A 134 9.82 48.11 16.83
N PRO A 135 10.20 46.87 16.46
CA PRO A 135 10.84 46.61 15.17
C PRO A 135 9.82 46.72 14.02
N ASP A 136 10.30 46.78 12.78
CA ASP A 136 9.43 46.74 11.61
C ASP A 136 8.56 45.47 11.58
N PRO A 137 7.26 45.58 11.23
CA PRO A 137 6.37 44.44 11.14
C PRO A 137 6.81 43.52 10.00
N MET A 138 6.59 42.22 10.18
CA MET A 138 7.02 41.21 9.22
C MET A 138 5.87 40.32 8.75
N LYS A 139 6.06 39.71 7.59
CA LYS A 139 5.11 38.75 7.01
C LYS A 139 5.80 37.44 6.71
N VAL A 140 5.15 36.34 7.08
CA VAL A 140 5.58 34.99 6.74
C VAL A 140 4.49 34.35 5.92
N SER A 141 4.83 33.93 4.70
CA SER A 141 3.90 33.26 3.79
C SER A 141 4.30 31.80 3.62
N PHE A 142 3.32 30.91 3.76
CA PHE A 142 3.48 29.48 3.52
C PHE A 142 2.21 28.92 2.87
N LYS A 143 2.31 27.69 2.36
CA LYS A 143 1.18 26.96 1.79
C LYS A 143 0.61 26.00 2.81
N THR A 144 -0.69 25.80 2.76
CA THR A 144 -1.38 24.68 3.41
C THR A 144 -1.84 23.68 2.36
N LYS A 145 -2.00 22.42 2.75
CA LYS A 145 -2.57 21.39 1.89
C LYS A 145 -3.71 20.68 2.60
N ALA A 146 -4.85 20.60 1.92
CA ALA A 146 -6.03 19.93 2.44
C ALA A 146 -5.81 18.42 2.63
N PHE A 147 -6.57 17.89 3.58
CA PHE A 147 -6.61 16.46 3.85
C PHE A 147 -7.10 15.70 2.62
N GLU A 148 -6.30 14.75 2.15
CA GLU A 148 -6.70 13.81 1.11
C GLU A 148 -7.26 12.55 1.81
N PRO A 149 -8.52 12.13 1.55
CA PRO A 149 -9.10 11.00 2.28
C PRO A 149 -8.61 9.64 1.75
N PRO A 150 -8.54 8.61 2.61
CA PRO A 150 -8.39 7.22 2.18
C PRO A 150 -9.71 6.71 1.58
N LYS A 151 -9.63 5.63 0.79
CA LYS A 151 -10.79 4.93 0.25
C LYS A 151 -10.53 3.43 0.21
N LEU A 152 -11.03 2.71 1.20
CA LEU A 152 -10.85 1.27 1.32
C LEU A 152 -11.84 0.51 0.45
N VAL A 153 -11.35 -0.50 -0.26
CA VAL A 153 -12.15 -1.40 -1.09
C VAL A 153 -11.63 -2.84 -0.97
N VAL A 154 -12.52 -3.81 -1.15
CA VAL A 154 -12.12 -5.18 -1.46
C VAL A 154 -11.80 -5.23 -2.96
N ALA A 155 -10.51 -5.25 -3.29
CA ALA A 155 -10.02 -5.10 -4.67
C ALA A 155 -9.98 -6.41 -5.43
N ASP A 156 -9.66 -7.52 -4.76
CA ASP A 156 -9.57 -8.84 -5.36
C ASP A 156 -9.90 -9.93 -4.32
N MET A 157 -10.30 -11.10 -4.79
CA MET A 157 -10.56 -12.27 -3.94
C MET A 157 -10.24 -13.56 -4.67
N ARG A 158 -9.70 -14.52 -3.93
CA ARG A 158 -9.32 -15.83 -4.44
C ARG A 158 -9.79 -16.93 -3.50
N ILE A 159 -10.27 -18.02 -4.09
CA ILE A 159 -10.51 -19.27 -3.38
C ILE A 159 -9.39 -20.26 -3.62
N ASN A 160 -9.12 -21.04 -2.58
CA ASN A 160 -8.28 -22.23 -2.61
C ASN A 160 -9.12 -23.38 -2.02
N ASP A 161 -9.64 -24.23 -2.92
CA ASP A 161 -10.49 -25.37 -2.61
C ASP A 161 -9.68 -26.67 -2.54
N GLN A 162 -10.22 -27.70 -1.88
CA GLN A 162 -9.45 -28.93 -1.63
C GLN A 162 -9.24 -29.74 -2.91
N ASN A 163 -10.19 -29.68 -3.83
CA ASN A 163 -10.17 -30.47 -5.07
C ASN A 163 -9.57 -29.71 -6.27
N GLY A 164 -9.26 -28.42 -6.10
CA GLY A 164 -8.56 -27.56 -7.06
C GLY A 164 -9.42 -27.10 -8.24
N ASN A 165 -10.74 -27.26 -8.20
CA ASN A 165 -11.66 -26.90 -9.29
C ASN A 165 -12.10 -25.42 -9.26
N SER A 166 -11.67 -24.65 -8.25
CA SER A 166 -12.02 -23.23 -8.09
C SER A 166 -13.54 -22.98 -8.03
N ARG A 167 -14.26 -23.87 -7.35
CA ARG A 167 -15.68 -23.73 -7.01
C ARG A 167 -15.86 -23.82 -5.50
N VAL A 168 -17.01 -23.36 -5.05
CA VAL A 168 -17.46 -23.60 -3.68
C VAL A 168 -18.58 -24.62 -3.77
N GLU A 169 -18.36 -25.79 -3.18
CA GLU A 169 -19.32 -26.89 -3.14
C GLU A 169 -19.81 -27.13 -1.70
N PRO A 170 -21.02 -27.69 -1.52
CA PRO A 170 -21.52 -28.03 -0.19
C PRO A 170 -20.60 -29.01 0.56
N MET A 171 -20.45 -28.80 1.86
CA MET A 171 -19.63 -29.60 2.78
C MET A 171 -18.12 -29.58 2.48
N GLU A 172 -17.67 -28.78 1.51
CA GLU A 172 -16.24 -28.56 1.24
C GLU A 172 -15.72 -27.36 2.03
N MET A 173 -14.54 -27.52 2.63
CA MET A 173 -13.81 -26.41 3.24
C MET A 173 -13.04 -25.65 2.17
N VAL A 174 -13.28 -24.35 2.09
CA VAL A 174 -12.64 -23.44 1.13
C VAL A 174 -11.87 -22.37 1.91
N GLU A 175 -10.59 -22.18 1.57
CA GLU A 175 -9.81 -21.05 2.03
C GLU A 175 -10.06 -19.85 1.10
N MET A 176 -10.51 -18.73 1.68
CA MET A 176 -10.67 -17.47 1.00
C MET A 176 -9.48 -16.57 1.30
N ILE A 177 -8.91 -15.96 0.27
CA ILE A 177 -7.90 -14.91 0.35
C ILE A 177 -8.53 -13.63 -0.19
N VAL A 178 -8.61 -12.59 0.64
CA VAL A 178 -9.25 -11.31 0.29
C VAL A 178 -8.20 -10.21 0.30
N ARG A 179 -8.12 -9.44 -0.80
CA ARG A 179 -7.27 -8.26 -0.92
C ARG A 179 -8.04 -6.99 -0.61
N VAL A 180 -7.59 -6.26 0.39
CA VAL A 180 -8.08 -4.93 0.75
C VAL A 180 -7.09 -3.89 0.26
N GLN A 181 -7.55 -2.93 -0.52
CA GLN A 181 -6.71 -1.87 -1.07
C GLN A 181 -7.22 -0.49 -0.63
N ASN A 182 -6.28 0.43 -0.42
CA ASN A 182 -6.57 1.84 -0.31
C ASN A 182 -6.44 2.51 -1.69
N THR A 183 -7.58 2.83 -2.29
CA THR A 183 -7.69 3.56 -3.58
C THR A 183 -7.80 5.07 -3.40
N GLY A 184 -7.78 5.56 -2.16
CA GLY A 184 -7.79 6.98 -1.84
C GLY A 184 -6.37 7.55 -1.81
N HIS A 185 -6.27 8.87 -1.86
CA HIS A 185 -4.97 9.54 -1.90
C HIS A 185 -4.35 9.77 -0.53
N GLY A 186 -5.12 9.63 0.55
CA GLY A 186 -4.61 9.64 1.92
C GLY A 186 -4.37 8.25 2.49
N ASP A 187 -3.58 8.19 3.55
CA ASP A 187 -3.27 6.94 4.24
C ASP A 187 -4.44 6.48 5.13
N ALA A 188 -4.77 5.18 5.02
CA ALA A 188 -5.69 4.51 5.92
C ALA A 188 -4.93 4.03 7.17
N ARG A 189 -5.49 4.27 8.35
CA ARG A 189 -4.91 4.03 9.66
C ARG A 189 -5.74 2.98 10.41
N LEU A 190 -5.07 2.08 11.13
CA LEU A 190 -5.69 1.05 11.97
C LEU A 190 -6.82 0.29 11.25
N VAL A 191 -6.53 -0.14 10.02
CA VAL A 191 -7.49 -0.86 9.20
C VAL A 191 -7.71 -2.25 9.77
N SER A 192 -8.97 -2.66 9.89
CA SER A 192 -9.35 -4.04 10.21
C SER A 192 -10.51 -4.51 9.33
N ALA A 193 -10.64 -5.83 9.18
CA ALA A 193 -11.67 -6.47 8.40
C ALA A 193 -12.49 -7.43 9.27
N ASP A 194 -13.81 -7.25 9.27
CA ASP A 194 -14.77 -8.13 9.92
C ASP A 194 -15.52 -8.96 8.87
N VAL A 195 -15.40 -10.28 8.97
CA VAL A 195 -16.12 -11.24 8.12
C VAL A 195 -17.44 -11.60 8.78
N ARG A 196 -18.54 -11.43 8.05
CA ARG A 196 -19.88 -11.86 8.44
C ARG A 196 -20.40 -12.89 7.45
N VAL A 197 -20.85 -14.02 7.97
CA VAL A 197 -21.47 -15.09 7.19
C VAL A 197 -22.98 -15.11 7.45
N GLY A 198 -23.75 -15.36 6.39
CA GLY A 198 -25.19 -15.50 6.45
C GLY A 198 -25.65 -16.93 6.77
N GLN A 199 -26.94 -17.19 6.56
CA GLN A 199 -27.49 -18.53 6.76
C GLN A 199 -26.78 -19.55 5.87
N ASN A 200 -26.64 -20.77 6.38
CA ASN A 200 -26.08 -21.93 5.68
C ASN A 200 -24.59 -21.85 5.31
N VAL A 201 -23.88 -20.85 5.84
CA VAL A 201 -22.44 -20.67 5.72
C VAL A 201 -21.80 -20.74 7.10
N PHE A 202 -20.71 -21.48 7.24
CA PHE A 202 -20.06 -21.76 8.52
C PHE A 202 -18.56 -21.50 8.40
N LEU A 203 -17.99 -20.83 9.40
CA LEU A 203 -16.54 -20.61 9.45
C LEU A 203 -15.80 -21.89 9.84
N ALA A 204 -14.60 -22.06 9.32
CA ALA A 204 -13.70 -23.18 9.58
C ALA A 204 -12.33 -22.69 10.08
N GLY A 205 -11.44 -23.64 10.38
CA GLY A 205 -10.14 -23.35 10.99
C GLY A 205 -10.32 -22.77 12.39
N ASP A 206 -9.68 -21.64 12.65
CA ASP A 206 -9.76 -20.93 13.94
C ASP A 206 -11.07 -20.14 14.12
N ALA A 207 -11.95 -20.17 13.10
CA ALA A 207 -13.21 -19.42 13.06
C ALA A 207 -13.05 -17.91 13.34
N GLN A 208 -11.86 -17.36 13.04
CA GLN A 208 -11.57 -15.94 13.21
C GLN A 208 -12.44 -15.11 12.26
N THR A 209 -13.15 -14.14 12.84
CA THR A 209 -13.99 -13.19 12.09
C THR A 209 -13.36 -11.81 11.97
N HIS A 210 -12.36 -11.49 12.79
CA HIS A 210 -11.75 -10.17 12.88
C HIS A 210 -10.27 -10.23 12.47
N PHE A 211 -9.85 -9.37 11.55
CA PHE A 211 -8.51 -9.35 11.01
C PHE A 211 -7.90 -7.95 11.08
N ASP A 212 -6.79 -7.80 11.80
CA ASP A 212 -6.04 -6.55 11.84
C ASP A 212 -5.12 -6.42 10.63
N LEU A 213 -5.32 -5.36 9.82
CA LEU A 213 -4.53 -5.08 8.61
C LEU A 213 -3.53 -3.93 8.81
N GLY A 214 -3.68 -3.16 9.90
CA GLY A 214 -2.79 -2.06 10.24
C GLY A 214 -2.94 -0.85 9.32
N GLY A 215 -1.86 -0.09 9.11
CA GLY A 215 -1.86 1.03 8.16
C GLY A 215 -1.79 0.55 6.71
N ILE A 216 -2.63 1.11 5.84
CA ILE A 216 -2.61 0.87 4.39
C ILE A 216 -2.36 2.21 3.68
N PRO A 217 -1.10 2.49 3.27
CA PRO A 217 -0.78 3.71 2.55
C PRO A 217 -1.57 3.85 1.25
N SER A 218 -1.67 5.07 0.76
CA SER A 218 -2.26 5.38 -0.55
C SER A 218 -1.74 4.44 -1.66
N GLY A 219 -2.66 3.76 -2.35
CA GLY A 219 -2.38 2.82 -3.44
C GLY A 219 -1.94 1.42 -3.03
N GLN A 220 -1.60 1.21 -1.76
CA GLN A 220 -1.15 -0.08 -1.25
C GLN A 220 -2.32 -1.00 -0.88
N HIS A 221 -2.01 -2.28 -0.71
CA HIS A 221 -2.98 -3.30 -0.33
C HIS A 221 -2.45 -4.23 0.77
N ARG A 222 -3.38 -4.92 1.44
CA ARG A 222 -3.13 -5.98 2.41
C ARG A 222 -4.10 -7.12 2.14
N ASP A 223 -3.61 -8.34 2.32
CA ASP A 223 -4.40 -9.55 2.13
C ASP A 223 -4.66 -10.21 3.48
N PHE A 224 -5.87 -10.73 3.68
CA PHE A 224 -6.20 -11.58 4.82
C PHE A 224 -6.89 -12.86 4.34
N LYS A 225 -6.89 -13.86 5.21
CA LYS A 225 -7.40 -15.20 4.88
C LYS A 225 -8.39 -15.67 5.91
N PHE A 226 -9.45 -16.34 5.47
CA PHE A 226 -10.37 -17.05 6.34
C PHE A 226 -10.89 -18.30 5.63
N MET A 227 -11.30 -19.29 6.41
CA MET A 227 -11.86 -20.53 5.88
C MET A 227 -13.35 -20.61 6.19
N PHE A 228 -14.12 -21.15 5.25
CA PHE A 228 -15.52 -21.43 5.46
C PHE A 228 -15.97 -22.65 4.68
N TYR A 229 -17.12 -23.19 5.03
CA TYR A 229 -17.85 -24.22 4.29
C TYR A 229 -19.33 -23.89 4.27
N THR A 230 -20.10 -24.58 3.43
CA THR A 230 -21.54 -24.41 3.32
C THR A 230 -22.26 -25.74 3.54
N ASN A 231 -23.55 -25.69 3.90
CA ASN A 231 -24.37 -26.90 3.97
C ASN A 231 -25.14 -27.13 2.64
N ASN A 232 -25.90 -28.23 2.58
CA ASN A 232 -26.67 -28.63 1.40
C ASN A 232 -27.95 -27.79 1.15
N ARG A 233 -28.16 -26.67 1.86
CA ARG A 233 -29.37 -25.84 1.75
C ARG A 233 -29.20 -24.59 0.88
N ILE A 234 -28.00 -24.33 0.36
CA ILE A 234 -27.77 -23.32 -0.68
C ILE A 234 -27.78 -24.05 -2.02
N ALA A 235 -28.72 -23.71 -2.90
CA ALA A 235 -28.83 -24.39 -4.18
C ALA A 235 -27.71 -23.96 -5.15
N GLY A 236 -27.37 -24.83 -6.11
CA GLY A 236 -26.42 -24.50 -7.16
C GLY A 236 -26.86 -23.25 -7.94
N GLY A 237 -25.96 -22.28 -8.11
CA GLY A 237 -26.26 -20.99 -8.74
C GLY A 237 -26.75 -19.90 -7.79
N GLU A 238 -27.04 -20.20 -6.52
CA GLU A 238 -27.41 -19.18 -5.53
C GLU A 238 -26.19 -18.44 -4.97
N LYS A 239 -26.41 -17.21 -4.49
CA LYS A 239 -25.38 -16.40 -3.85
C LYS A 239 -25.01 -16.95 -2.48
N ILE A 240 -23.72 -17.05 -2.20
CA ILE A 240 -23.22 -17.42 -0.88
C ILE A 240 -23.09 -16.14 -0.05
N PRO A 241 -23.86 -16.00 1.07
CA PRO A 241 -23.91 -14.76 1.82
C PRO A 241 -22.66 -14.59 2.69
N VAL A 242 -21.60 -14.00 2.15
CA VAL A 242 -20.40 -13.59 2.88
C VAL A 242 -20.16 -12.11 2.66
N THR A 243 -20.02 -11.36 3.75
CA THR A 243 -19.81 -9.92 3.74
C THR A 243 -18.52 -9.58 4.48
N VAL A 244 -17.70 -8.71 3.89
CA VAL A 244 -16.53 -8.12 4.54
C VAL A 244 -16.84 -6.68 4.89
N LYS A 245 -16.73 -6.33 6.17
CA LYS A 245 -16.79 -4.96 6.67
C LYS A 245 -15.38 -4.47 6.95
N LEU A 246 -15.03 -3.33 6.39
CA LEU A 246 -13.73 -2.69 6.55
C LEU A 246 -13.88 -1.52 7.51
N HIS A 247 -13.08 -1.54 8.56
CA HIS A 247 -13.00 -0.50 9.55
C HIS A 247 -11.72 0.30 9.38
N GLU A 248 -11.82 1.61 9.56
CA GLU A 248 -10.70 2.56 9.55
C GLU A 248 -10.77 3.39 10.84
N ALA A 249 -9.65 3.96 11.27
CA ALA A 249 -9.57 4.78 12.48
C ALA A 249 -10.63 5.90 12.54
N ARG A 250 -11.03 6.45 11.39
CA ARG A 250 -12.06 7.48 11.24
C ARG A 250 -13.30 6.82 10.63
N PRO A 251 -14.40 6.65 11.40
CA PRO A 251 -15.57 5.86 10.97
C PRO A 251 -16.22 6.28 9.64
N LYS A 252 -16.06 7.55 9.24
CA LYS A 252 -16.52 8.08 7.94
C LYS A 252 -15.86 7.40 6.72
N TYR A 253 -14.73 6.72 6.90
CA TYR A 253 -14.01 6.00 5.84
C TYR A 253 -14.17 4.48 5.92
N ASN A 254 -15.07 3.97 6.77
CA ASN A 254 -15.44 2.57 6.78
C ASN A 254 -16.11 2.17 5.46
N ALA A 255 -15.93 0.92 5.06
CA ALA A 255 -16.51 0.37 3.83
C ALA A 255 -17.10 -1.03 4.08
N GLN A 256 -17.91 -1.51 3.16
CA GLN A 256 -18.45 -2.87 3.20
C GLN A 256 -18.56 -3.41 1.77
N LYS A 257 -18.26 -4.70 1.61
CA LYS A 257 -18.46 -5.43 0.35
C LYS A 257 -19.08 -6.79 0.63
N ASP A 258 -20.17 -7.09 -0.06
CA ASP A 258 -20.68 -8.45 -0.16
C ASP A 258 -19.86 -9.19 -1.22
N LEU A 259 -19.28 -10.33 -0.85
CA LEU A 259 -18.46 -11.12 -1.75
C LEU A 259 -19.35 -11.73 -2.83
N ALA A 260 -18.96 -11.59 -4.09
CA ALA A 260 -19.74 -12.04 -5.25
C ALA A 260 -19.57 -13.54 -5.48
N LEU A 261 -19.88 -14.34 -4.46
CA LEU A 261 -19.70 -15.78 -4.47
C LEU A 261 -20.99 -16.51 -4.90
N THR A 262 -20.85 -17.53 -5.75
CA THR A 262 -22.00 -18.30 -6.28
C THR A 262 -21.78 -19.80 -6.11
N MET A 263 -22.76 -20.50 -5.53
CA MET A 263 -22.68 -21.94 -5.26
C MET A 263 -22.48 -22.78 -6.53
N ASN A 264 -21.57 -23.76 -6.50
CA ASN A 264 -21.25 -24.68 -7.61
C ASN A 264 -20.80 -24.02 -8.93
N ALA A 265 -20.53 -22.72 -8.92
CA ALA A 265 -20.03 -21.97 -10.07
C ALA A 265 -18.53 -21.75 -9.95
N ALA A 266 -17.86 -21.60 -11.09
CA ALA A 266 -16.51 -21.03 -11.10
C ALA A 266 -16.61 -19.59 -10.58
N GLN A 267 -15.85 -19.27 -9.52
CA GLN A 267 -15.91 -17.94 -8.93
C GLN A 267 -15.26 -16.94 -9.89
N ARG A 268 -16.05 -16.00 -10.41
CA ARG A 268 -15.54 -14.94 -11.28
C ARG A 268 -14.76 -13.93 -10.44
N ARG A 269 -13.56 -13.60 -10.91
CA ARG A 269 -12.68 -12.60 -10.32
C ARG A 269 -13.37 -11.24 -10.43
N THR A 270 -13.33 -10.44 -9.36
CA THR A 270 -13.86 -9.06 -9.42
C THR A 270 -12.82 -8.21 -10.11
N GLN A 271 -12.87 -8.10 -11.44
CA GLN A 271 -12.17 -7.06 -12.18
C GLN A 271 -13.14 -5.90 -12.38
N GLU A 272 -13.09 -4.90 -11.51
CA GLU A 272 -13.68 -3.59 -11.84
C GLU A 272 -12.66 -2.80 -12.67
N PHE A 273 -12.88 -2.77 -13.99
CA PHE A 273 -12.23 -1.81 -14.88
C PHE A 273 -12.89 -0.44 -14.67
N VAL A 274 -12.15 0.53 -14.14
CA VAL A 274 -12.50 1.94 -14.33
C VAL A 274 -11.67 2.45 -15.50
N VAL A 275 -12.31 2.54 -16.67
CA VAL A 275 -11.74 3.15 -17.88
C VAL A 275 -11.86 4.68 -17.77
N GLN A 276 -10.81 5.34 -18.25
CA GLN A 276 -10.43 6.75 -18.12
C GLN A 276 -11.52 7.80 -18.39
N ALA A 277 -11.43 8.90 -17.65
CA ALA A 277 -11.70 10.24 -18.16
C ALA A 277 -10.42 11.08 -18.04
N ASP A 278 -10.10 11.81 -19.11
CA ASP A 278 -8.98 12.73 -19.23
C ASP A 278 -9.44 14.11 -18.75
N GLU A 279 -9.08 14.52 -17.53
CA GLU A 279 -9.28 15.89 -17.04
C GLU A 279 -8.13 16.34 -16.11
N GLY A 280 -7.09 16.94 -16.70
CA GLY A 280 -6.23 17.95 -16.05
C GLY A 280 -5.52 17.53 -14.74
N PRO A 281 -4.94 18.48 -13.98
CA PRO A 281 -4.02 18.18 -12.88
C PRO A 281 -4.77 17.79 -11.58
N GLN A 282 -5.71 16.85 -11.68
CA GLN A 282 -6.18 16.05 -10.55
C GLN A 282 -5.54 14.68 -10.64
N LYS A 283 -4.97 14.20 -9.52
CA LYS A 283 -4.29 12.91 -9.47
C LYS A 283 -5.18 11.82 -10.08
N ALA A 284 -4.61 11.05 -10.99
CA ALA A 284 -5.31 9.95 -11.65
C ALA A 284 -5.86 8.94 -10.61
N PRO A 285 -7.02 8.32 -10.85
CA PRO A 285 -7.53 7.25 -10.00
C PRO A 285 -6.49 6.15 -9.81
N ILE A 286 -6.32 5.70 -8.57
CA ILE A 286 -5.44 4.57 -8.27
C ILE A 286 -6.10 3.30 -8.83
N ALA A 287 -5.39 2.62 -9.74
CA ALA A 287 -5.86 1.36 -10.31
C ALA A 287 -6.00 0.27 -9.23
N LEU A 288 -7.02 -0.58 -9.37
CA LEU A 288 -7.19 -1.71 -8.48
C LEU A 288 -6.01 -2.69 -8.62
N ALA A 289 -5.42 -3.08 -7.50
CA ALA A 289 -4.34 -4.03 -7.42
C ALA A 289 -4.87 -5.43 -7.74
N SER A 290 -4.73 -5.84 -9.00
CA SER A 290 -4.93 -7.21 -9.45
C SER A 290 -3.68 -8.07 -9.19
N GLY A 291 -3.77 -9.38 -9.41
CA GLY A 291 -2.60 -10.26 -9.39
C GLY A 291 -2.55 -11.30 -8.26
N LEU A 292 -3.64 -11.49 -7.49
CA LEU A 292 -3.81 -12.75 -6.75
C LEU A 292 -4.12 -13.94 -7.68
N SER A 293 -4.36 -13.65 -8.96
CA SER A 293 -4.80 -14.58 -9.97
C SER A 293 -3.94 -14.45 -11.24
N VAL A 294 -3.39 -15.56 -11.73
CA VAL A 294 -2.56 -15.59 -12.95
C VAL A 294 -3.45 -15.33 -14.18
N ASP A 295 -2.96 -14.45 -15.04
CA ASP A 295 -3.68 -13.72 -16.09
C ASP A 295 -3.45 -14.30 -17.49
N VAL A 296 -3.85 -15.56 -17.70
CA VAL A 296 -3.85 -16.18 -19.04
C VAL A 296 -5.25 -16.47 -19.58
N ASP A 297 -6.31 -16.29 -18.77
CA ASP A 297 -7.65 -16.81 -19.09
C ASP A 297 -8.71 -15.72 -19.39
N THR A 298 -8.39 -14.42 -19.28
CA THR A 298 -9.43 -13.39 -19.07
C THR A 298 -9.82 -12.57 -20.31
N ASN A 299 -9.06 -12.64 -21.41
CA ASN A 299 -9.33 -11.89 -22.65
C ASN A 299 -8.81 -12.64 -23.88
N ILE A 300 -9.01 -13.96 -23.90
CA ILE A 300 -8.54 -14.74 -25.04
C ILE A 300 -9.48 -14.43 -26.21
N PRO A 301 -8.95 -13.91 -27.34
CA PRO A 301 -9.77 -13.55 -28.49
C PRO A 301 -10.60 -14.75 -28.97
N GLU A 302 -11.79 -14.50 -29.51
CA GLU A 302 -12.56 -15.52 -30.21
C GLU A 302 -11.71 -16.03 -31.39
N GLY A 303 -10.98 -17.12 -31.15
CA GLY A 303 -10.26 -17.85 -32.18
C GLY A 303 -11.24 -18.47 -33.16
N GLN A 304 -10.76 -18.78 -34.35
CA GLN A 304 -11.55 -19.54 -35.31
C GLN A 304 -11.96 -20.88 -34.67
N LYS A 305 -13.27 -21.16 -34.61
CA LYS A 305 -13.77 -22.46 -34.14
C LYS A 305 -13.04 -23.60 -34.85
N ALA A 306 -12.60 -24.58 -34.08
CA ALA A 306 -11.96 -25.78 -34.56
C ALA A 306 -12.88 -26.50 -35.56
N GLY A 307 -12.29 -26.98 -36.64
CA GLY A 307 -12.96 -27.88 -37.57
C GLY A 307 -13.31 -29.20 -36.89
N ARG A 308 -14.35 -29.88 -37.38
CA ARG A 308 -14.79 -31.20 -36.88
C ARG A 308 -13.67 -32.25 -36.80
N PHE A 309 -12.64 -32.11 -37.63
CA PHE A 309 -11.52 -33.05 -37.70
C PHE A 309 -10.23 -32.48 -37.10
N ASP A 310 -10.25 -31.29 -36.50
CA ASP A 310 -9.05 -30.70 -35.90
C ASP A 310 -8.65 -31.52 -34.67
N VAL A 311 -7.35 -31.74 -34.52
CA VAL A 311 -6.78 -32.64 -33.51
C VAL A 311 -5.88 -31.83 -32.60
N ALA A 312 -5.96 -32.07 -31.30
CA ALA A 312 -5.09 -31.45 -30.32
C ALA A 312 -4.28 -32.52 -29.57
N VAL A 313 -3.04 -32.20 -29.21
CA VAL A 313 -2.23 -32.97 -28.25
C VAL A 313 -1.89 -32.09 -27.08
N ILE A 314 -2.18 -32.55 -25.87
CA ILE A 314 -1.93 -31.83 -24.62
C ILE A 314 -1.19 -32.77 -23.68
N ILE A 315 -0.01 -32.36 -23.24
CA ILE A 315 0.81 -33.11 -22.29
C ILE A 315 1.20 -32.19 -21.12
N GLY A 316 0.90 -32.59 -19.89
CA GLY A 316 1.28 -31.90 -18.66
C GLY A 316 2.09 -32.80 -17.73
N ASN A 317 3.41 -32.62 -17.69
CA ASN A 317 4.30 -33.41 -16.86
C ASN A 317 4.70 -32.62 -15.61
N ARG A 318 4.25 -33.09 -14.44
CA ARG A 318 4.56 -32.46 -13.15
C ARG A 318 5.59 -33.27 -12.37
N ASN A 319 5.37 -34.58 -12.25
CA ASN A 319 6.03 -35.41 -11.26
C ASN A 319 7.32 -36.01 -11.83
N TYR A 320 8.48 -35.47 -11.46
CA TYR A 320 9.81 -35.86 -11.93
C TYR A 320 10.73 -36.39 -10.82
N VAL A 321 10.31 -36.29 -9.57
CA VAL A 321 11.13 -36.72 -8.41
C VAL A 321 11.64 -38.16 -8.56
N ALA A 322 10.83 -39.06 -9.11
CA ALA A 322 11.22 -40.46 -9.33
C ALA A 322 12.37 -40.64 -10.33
N SER A 323 12.56 -39.70 -11.26
CA SER A 323 13.63 -39.71 -12.25
C SER A 323 14.80 -38.78 -11.90
N GLY A 324 14.75 -38.11 -10.73
CA GLY A 324 15.83 -37.27 -10.22
C GLY A 324 15.79 -35.82 -10.69
N SER A 325 14.66 -35.36 -11.24
CA SER A 325 14.45 -33.95 -11.62
C SER A 325 13.44 -33.24 -10.72
N PRO A 326 13.55 -31.90 -10.54
CA PRO A 326 12.57 -31.13 -9.78
C PRO A 326 11.19 -31.18 -10.42
N ASP A 327 10.13 -31.19 -9.62
CA ASP A 327 8.76 -31.13 -10.14
C ASP A 327 8.47 -29.79 -10.83
N VAL A 328 7.63 -29.84 -11.86
CA VAL A 328 7.09 -28.63 -12.50
C VAL A 328 5.75 -28.30 -11.86
N GLU A 329 5.79 -27.46 -10.83
CA GLU A 329 4.60 -26.99 -10.14
C GLU A 329 3.60 -26.41 -11.15
N PHE A 330 2.32 -26.76 -11.00
CA PHE A 330 1.19 -26.38 -11.89
C PHE A 330 1.09 -27.06 -13.26
N ALA A 331 2.05 -27.86 -13.74
CA ALA A 331 2.00 -28.44 -15.08
C ALA A 331 0.71 -29.24 -15.42
N LYS A 332 0.18 -30.01 -14.45
CA LYS A 332 -1.11 -30.71 -14.60
C LYS A 332 -2.29 -29.75 -14.70
N ARG A 333 -2.29 -28.72 -13.86
CA ARG A 333 -3.35 -27.69 -13.84
C ARG A 333 -3.36 -26.95 -15.18
N ASP A 334 -2.21 -26.57 -15.69
CA ASP A 334 -2.07 -25.83 -16.94
C ASP A 334 -2.55 -26.67 -18.13
N ALA A 335 -2.17 -27.96 -18.18
CA ALA A 335 -2.66 -28.90 -19.19
C ALA A 335 -4.19 -29.07 -19.11
N LEU A 336 -4.76 -29.20 -17.92
CA LEU A 336 -6.20 -29.35 -17.70
C LEU A 336 -6.97 -28.09 -18.13
N VAL A 337 -6.47 -26.91 -17.75
CA VAL A 337 -7.06 -25.62 -18.14
C VAL A 337 -6.99 -25.41 -19.65
N MET A 338 -5.86 -25.73 -20.28
CA MET A 338 -5.73 -25.65 -21.74
C MET A 338 -6.71 -26.60 -22.46
N LYS A 339 -6.89 -27.83 -21.95
CA LYS A 339 -7.87 -28.77 -22.49
C LYS A 339 -9.28 -28.20 -22.42
N GLU A 340 -9.65 -27.61 -21.28
CA GLU A 340 -10.94 -26.95 -21.12
C GLU A 340 -11.10 -25.79 -22.10
N TYR A 341 -10.04 -25.02 -22.32
CA TYR A 341 -10.04 -23.90 -23.24
C TYR A 341 -10.27 -24.35 -24.70
N LEU A 342 -9.62 -25.45 -25.12
CA LEU A 342 -9.83 -26.01 -26.45
C LEU A 342 -11.26 -26.50 -26.66
N VAL A 343 -11.86 -27.16 -25.66
CA VAL A 343 -13.23 -27.69 -25.77
C VAL A 343 -14.25 -26.56 -25.73
N ARG A 344 -14.19 -25.71 -24.72
CA ARG A 344 -15.24 -24.73 -24.45
C ARG A 344 -15.17 -23.51 -25.35
N THR A 345 -13.96 -23.01 -25.59
CA THR A 345 -13.80 -21.74 -26.31
C THR A 345 -13.44 -21.96 -27.76
N MET A 346 -12.52 -22.89 -28.04
CA MET A 346 -12.12 -23.18 -29.42
C MET A 346 -13.00 -24.22 -30.11
N GLY A 347 -13.89 -24.91 -29.38
CA GLY A 347 -14.87 -25.83 -29.96
C GLY A 347 -14.29 -27.15 -30.49
N TYR A 348 -13.15 -27.60 -29.97
CA TYR A 348 -12.62 -28.93 -30.30
C TYR A 348 -13.57 -30.02 -29.81
N ASP A 349 -13.74 -31.06 -30.61
CA ASP A 349 -14.37 -32.30 -30.15
C ASP A 349 -13.45 -32.96 -29.10
N PRO A 350 -13.91 -33.23 -27.87
CA PRO A 350 -13.11 -33.86 -26.83
C PRO A 350 -12.49 -35.19 -27.26
N THR A 351 -13.10 -35.90 -28.20
CA THR A 351 -12.59 -37.18 -28.74
C THR A 351 -11.37 -36.99 -29.65
N ASN A 352 -11.15 -35.78 -30.17
CA ASN A 352 -9.97 -35.43 -30.97
C ASN A 352 -8.82 -34.83 -30.14
N ILE A 353 -8.93 -34.84 -28.81
CA ILE A 353 -7.88 -34.32 -27.91
C ILE A 353 -7.09 -35.48 -27.29
N LEU A 354 -5.85 -35.65 -27.74
CA LEU A 354 -4.88 -36.57 -27.16
C LEU A 354 -4.28 -35.94 -25.89
N TYR A 355 -4.83 -36.32 -24.74
CA TYR A 355 -4.43 -35.79 -23.43
C TYR A 355 -3.56 -36.79 -22.65
N ALA A 356 -2.52 -36.30 -21.98
CA ALA A 356 -1.72 -37.07 -21.03
C ALA A 356 -1.18 -36.18 -19.90
N GLU A 357 -1.15 -36.72 -18.69
CA GLU A 357 -0.43 -36.14 -17.54
C GLU A 357 0.68 -37.10 -17.14
N ASP A 358 1.81 -36.55 -16.67
CA ASP A 358 3.00 -37.31 -16.30
C ASP A 358 3.35 -38.39 -17.34
N ALA A 359 3.47 -37.94 -18.60
CA ALA A 359 3.71 -38.80 -19.74
C ALA A 359 5.13 -39.37 -19.74
N ALA A 360 5.21 -40.71 -19.75
CA ALA A 360 6.44 -41.47 -19.99
C ALA A 360 6.85 -41.44 -21.47
N LEU A 361 8.09 -41.82 -21.80
CA LEU A 361 8.60 -41.83 -23.19
C LEU A 361 7.71 -42.65 -24.13
N SER A 362 7.16 -43.77 -23.64
CA SER A 362 6.23 -44.62 -24.40
C SER A 362 5.00 -43.84 -24.89
N ARG A 363 4.50 -42.89 -24.09
CA ARG A 363 3.34 -42.08 -24.42
C ARG A 363 3.66 -41.02 -25.48
N PHE A 364 4.85 -40.42 -25.43
CA PHE A 364 5.34 -39.55 -26.50
C PHE A 364 5.41 -40.29 -27.84
N ASN A 365 6.00 -41.49 -27.82
CA ASN A 365 6.09 -42.34 -29.02
C ASN A 365 4.70 -42.76 -29.53
N GLU A 366 3.77 -43.05 -28.63
CA GLU A 366 2.39 -43.36 -28.99
C GLU A 366 1.70 -42.17 -29.68
N PHE A 367 1.90 -40.95 -29.17
CA PHE A 367 1.26 -39.74 -29.70
C PHE A 367 1.88 -39.26 -31.01
N PHE A 368 3.20 -39.06 -31.02
CA PHE A 368 3.93 -38.40 -32.10
C PHE A 368 4.64 -39.36 -33.05
N GLY A 369 4.77 -40.64 -32.69
CA GLY A 369 5.65 -41.59 -33.37
C GLY A 369 7.06 -41.56 -32.78
N SER A 370 7.96 -42.34 -33.37
CA SER A 370 9.37 -42.43 -32.98
C SER A 370 10.27 -42.14 -34.18
N GLU A 371 11.60 -42.14 -33.99
CA GLU A 371 12.57 -42.02 -35.09
C GLU A 371 12.37 -43.07 -36.20
N ARG A 372 11.91 -44.26 -35.81
CA ARG A 372 11.67 -45.37 -36.74
C ARG A 372 10.35 -45.24 -37.49
N SER A 373 9.38 -44.50 -36.95
CA SER A 373 8.04 -44.40 -37.54
C SER A 373 7.29 -43.17 -37.04
N HIS A 374 6.96 -42.28 -37.97
CA HIS A 374 6.12 -41.10 -37.77
C HIS A 374 4.63 -41.41 -37.52
N LYS A 375 4.19 -42.68 -37.63
CA LYS A 375 2.76 -43.07 -37.62
C LYS A 375 2.17 -43.25 -36.21
N GLY A 376 2.37 -42.25 -35.35
CA GLY A 376 1.74 -42.13 -34.03
C GLY A 376 0.21 -41.90 -34.10
N LYS A 377 -0.45 -41.78 -32.95
CA LYS A 377 -1.90 -41.49 -32.87
C LYS A 377 -2.26 -40.19 -33.57
N LEU A 378 -1.46 -39.14 -33.41
CA LEU A 378 -1.70 -37.85 -34.03
C LEU A 378 -1.79 -37.98 -35.57
N PHE A 379 -0.83 -38.68 -36.18
CA PHE A 379 -0.84 -38.96 -37.62
C PHE A 379 -2.12 -39.69 -38.08
N ARG A 380 -2.64 -40.61 -37.27
CA ARG A 380 -3.84 -41.41 -37.60
C ARG A 380 -5.14 -40.65 -37.40
N TYR A 381 -5.17 -39.69 -36.48
CA TYR A 381 -6.33 -38.88 -36.18
C TYR A 381 -6.51 -37.74 -37.19
N VAL A 382 -5.42 -37.27 -37.79
CA VAL A 382 -5.43 -36.22 -38.80
C VAL A 382 -6.06 -36.72 -40.11
N LYS A 383 -7.03 -35.94 -40.60
CA LYS A 383 -7.60 -36.09 -41.94
C LYS A 383 -6.77 -35.27 -42.94
N PRO A 384 -6.18 -35.92 -43.97
CA PRO A 384 -5.29 -35.27 -44.92
C PRO A 384 -5.87 -34.00 -45.55
N GLY A 385 -5.13 -32.87 -45.44
CA GLY A 385 -5.50 -31.57 -46.01
C GLY A 385 -6.71 -30.88 -45.37
N VAL A 386 -7.27 -31.46 -44.31
CA VAL A 386 -8.49 -30.96 -43.65
C VAL A 386 -8.22 -30.56 -42.20
N SER A 387 -7.60 -31.44 -41.42
CA SER A 387 -7.37 -31.20 -40.00
C SER A 387 -6.28 -30.17 -39.77
N LYS A 388 -6.50 -29.26 -38.82
CA LYS A 388 -5.44 -28.52 -38.16
C LYS A 388 -4.95 -29.27 -36.93
N VAL A 389 -3.68 -29.09 -36.58
CA VAL A 389 -3.05 -29.71 -35.42
C VAL A 389 -2.68 -28.62 -34.42
N PHE A 390 -3.07 -28.82 -33.16
CA PHE A 390 -2.64 -28.01 -32.03
C PHE A 390 -1.83 -28.87 -31.06
N VAL A 391 -0.68 -28.38 -30.58
CA VAL A 391 0.14 -29.10 -29.60
C VAL A 391 0.45 -28.17 -28.44
N TYR A 392 0.18 -28.64 -27.22
CA TYR A 392 0.51 -27.97 -25.97
C TYR A 392 1.29 -28.92 -25.07
N TYR A 393 2.44 -28.47 -24.61
CA TYR A 393 3.31 -29.21 -23.69
C TYR A 393 3.72 -28.29 -22.54
N VAL A 394 3.56 -28.79 -21.31
CA VAL A 394 4.11 -28.17 -20.11
C VAL A 394 4.87 -29.22 -19.33
N GLY A 395 6.13 -28.94 -19.05
CA GLY A 395 7.07 -29.88 -18.42
C GLY A 395 8.50 -29.45 -18.71
N HIS A 396 9.47 -30.28 -18.30
CA HIS A 396 10.89 -29.99 -18.55
C HIS A 396 11.27 -30.23 -20.02
N GLY A 397 12.18 -29.38 -20.50
CA GLY A 397 12.96 -29.59 -21.71
C GLY A 397 14.44 -29.43 -21.36
N ALA A 398 15.30 -30.28 -21.90
CA ALA A 398 16.71 -30.26 -21.57
C ALA A 398 17.57 -30.64 -22.79
N PRO A 399 18.76 -30.03 -22.93
CA PRO A 399 19.74 -30.49 -23.91
C PRO A 399 20.44 -31.75 -23.42
N ASP A 400 20.83 -32.63 -24.33
CA ASP A 400 21.80 -33.69 -24.06
C ASP A 400 23.16 -33.09 -23.69
N LEU A 401 23.84 -33.68 -22.69
CA LEU A 401 25.09 -33.15 -22.15
C LEU A 401 26.28 -33.27 -23.11
N GLU A 402 26.24 -34.22 -24.05
CA GLU A 402 27.32 -34.45 -25.01
C GLU A 402 27.04 -33.75 -26.35
N THR A 403 25.84 -33.96 -26.90
CA THR A 403 25.49 -33.51 -28.25
C THR A 403 24.86 -32.13 -28.29
N GLN A 404 24.43 -31.61 -27.13
CA GLN A 404 23.64 -30.38 -27.00
C GLN A 404 22.31 -30.40 -27.76
N GLU A 405 21.86 -31.57 -28.23
CA GLU A 405 20.56 -31.73 -28.88
C GLU A 405 19.43 -31.57 -27.87
N ALA A 406 18.34 -30.89 -28.25
CA ALA A 406 17.21 -30.65 -27.36
C ALA A 406 16.25 -31.85 -27.27
N TYR A 407 15.76 -32.12 -26.06
CA TYR A 407 14.79 -33.17 -25.76
C TYR A 407 13.60 -32.61 -24.97
N PHE A 408 12.41 -33.14 -25.25
CA PHE A 408 11.35 -33.18 -24.23
C PHE A 408 11.76 -34.19 -23.16
N VAL A 409 11.48 -33.87 -21.90
CA VAL A 409 11.81 -34.74 -20.76
C VAL A 409 10.52 -35.43 -20.28
N PRO A 410 10.30 -36.71 -20.67
CA PRO A 410 9.32 -37.57 -20.02
C PRO A 410 9.54 -37.71 -18.51
N VAL A 411 8.50 -38.03 -17.77
CA VAL A 411 8.61 -38.19 -16.30
C VAL A 411 9.50 -39.36 -15.87
N ASP A 412 9.73 -40.33 -16.75
CA ASP A 412 10.62 -41.48 -16.56
C ASP A 412 12.02 -41.29 -17.15
N ALA A 413 12.33 -40.11 -17.71
CA ALA A 413 13.62 -39.83 -18.32
C ALA A 413 14.69 -39.49 -17.27
N ASN A 414 15.86 -40.12 -17.37
CA ASN A 414 17.03 -39.78 -16.57
C ASN A 414 17.73 -38.55 -17.19
N PRO A 415 17.85 -37.42 -16.46
CA PRO A 415 18.48 -36.20 -16.96
C PRO A 415 19.95 -36.36 -17.40
N GLN A 416 20.62 -37.41 -16.94
CA GLN A 416 22.03 -37.72 -17.29
C GLN A 416 22.16 -38.59 -18.56
N ASP A 417 21.07 -39.14 -19.09
CA ASP A 417 21.06 -40.02 -20.27
C ASP A 417 19.81 -39.77 -21.13
N LEU A 418 19.61 -38.52 -21.51
CA LEU A 418 18.46 -38.09 -22.33
C LEU A 418 18.49 -38.70 -23.74
N LYS A 419 19.67 -39.04 -24.26
CA LYS A 419 19.81 -39.75 -25.53
C LYS A 419 19.05 -41.08 -25.56
N SER A 420 18.97 -41.78 -24.43
CA SER A 420 18.35 -43.11 -24.35
C SER A 420 16.87 -43.07 -23.94
N ASN A 421 16.47 -42.10 -23.11
CA ASN A 421 15.12 -42.07 -22.50
C ASN A 421 14.37 -40.73 -22.66
N GLY A 422 14.98 -39.72 -23.28
CA GLY A 422 14.31 -38.50 -23.68
C GLY A 422 13.60 -38.65 -25.04
N TYR A 423 12.67 -37.74 -25.33
CA TYR A 423 12.07 -37.65 -26.66
C TYR A 423 12.69 -36.48 -27.44
N ARG A 424 13.52 -36.80 -28.44
CA ARG A 424 14.31 -35.78 -29.16
C ARG A 424 13.40 -34.78 -29.87
N LEU A 425 13.69 -33.50 -29.70
CA LEU A 425 12.92 -32.40 -30.31
C LEU A 425 12.98 -32.45 -31.84
N GLN A 426 14.11 -32.88 -32.41
CA GLN A 426 14.21 -33.05 -33.87
C GLN A 426 13.27 -34.15 -34.37
N THR A 427 13.17 -35.28 -33.67
CA THR A 427 12.23 -36.36 -34.00
C THR A 427 10.79 -35.89 -33.98
N PHE A 428 10.44 -35.04 -33.01
CA PHE A 428 9.13 -34.38 -32.98
C PHE A 428 8.86 -33.59 -34.27
N TYR A 429 9.77 -32.68 -34.66
CA TYR A 429 9.61 -31.88 -35.87
C TYR A 429 9.58 -32.73 -37.15
N ASP A 430 10.47 -33.71 -37.27
CA ASP A 430 10.53 -34.61 -38.42
C ASP A 430 9.24 -35.41 -38.58
N ASN A 431 8.67 -35.88 -37.47
CA ASN A 431 7.41 -36.61 -37.48
C ASN A 431 6.23 -35.68 -37.80
N LEU A 432 6.17 -34.49 -37.20
CA LEU A 432 5.14 -33.49 -37.52
C LEU A 432 5.16 -33.07 -39.00
N SER A 433 6.35 -32.92 -39.60
CA SER A 433 6.49 -32.54 -41.02
C SER A 433 5.88 -33.54 -42.00
N LYS A 434 5.69 -34.79 -41.55
CA LYS A 434 5.10 -35.89 -42.34
C LYS A 434 3.60 -36.05 -42.09
N ILE A 435 3.03 -35.28 -41.16
CA ILE A 435 1.59 -35.29 -40.89
C ILE A 435 0.89 -34.47 -41.96
N PRO A 436 -0.09 -35.05 -42.70
CA PRO A 436 -0.79 -34.33 -43.77
C PRO A 436 -1.86 -33.37 -43.22
N ALA A 437 -1.51 -32.56 -42.23
CA ALA A 437 -2.36 -31.50 -41.69
C ALA A 437 -2.42 -30.30 -42.66
N LYS A 438 -3.42 -29.44 -42.47
CA LYS A 438 -3.64 -28.24 -43.29
C LYS A 438 -2.66 -27.11 -43.01
#